data_AF-A0A0B0SEL5-F1
#
_entry.id   AF-A0A0B0SEL5-F1
#
_cell.length_a   1.000
_cell.length_b   1.000
_cell.length_c   1.000
_cell.angle_alpha   90.00
_cell.angle_beta   90.00
_cell.angle_gamma   90.00
#
_symmetry.space_group_name_H-M   'P 1'
#
loop_
_entity.id
_entity.type
_entity.pdbx_description
1 polymer ?
#
loop_
_entity_poly.entity_id
_entity_poly.type
_entity_poly.pdbx_seq_one_letter_code
_entity_poly.pdbx_strand_id
1 'polypeptide(L)'
;MERPIYRILHLVFALGVAHALFLLGQEGVRAYRLAQERARLEEALSRAEARVAELKAELAAAQDPAHLEALARRLGLVRPEETLKRR
;
A
#
# COMPACT_ATOMS: atom_id res chain seq x y z
N MET A 1 -31.76 -6.23 -55.88
CA MET A 1 -32.41 -6.80 -54.68
C MET A 1 -31.31 -7.10 -53.66
N GLU A 2 -31.11 -6.22 -52.69
CA GLU A 2 -30.24 -6.51 -51.54
C GLU A 2 -30.77 -7.74 -50.82
N ARG A 3 -29.96 -8.79 -50.66
CA ARG A 3 -30.39 -9.99 -49.95
C ARG A 3 -30.35 -9.67 -48.44
N PRO A 4 -31.51 -9.63 -47.74
CA PRO A 4 -31.62 -9.16 -46.36
C PRO A 4 -30.72 -9.92 -45.37
N ILE A 5 -30.29 -11.12 -45.74
CA ILE A 5 -29.36 -11.97 -45.01
C ILE A 5 -28.02 -11.26 -44.76
N TYR A 6 -27.46 -10.53 -45.76
CA TYR A 6 -26.19 -9.84 -45.57
C TYR A 6 -26.29 -8.68 -44.60
N ARG A 7 -27.43 -7.99 -44.57
CA ARG A 7 -27.67 -6.89 -43.62
C ARG A 7 -27.72 -7.41 -42.19
N ILE A 8 -28.40 -8.53 -41.97
CA ILE A 8 -28.44 -9.19 -40.66
C ILE A 8 -27.04 -9.64 -40.23
N LEU A 9 -26.27 -10.25 -41.14
CA LEU A 9 -24.91 -10.70 -40.84
C LEU A 9 -23.98 -9.53 -40.46
N HIS A 10 -24.07 -8.39 -41.16
CA HIS A 10 -23.31 -7.19 -40.82
C HIS A 10 -23.69 -6.64 -39.45
N LEU A 11 -24.98 -6.66 -39.08
CA LEU A 11 -25.42 -6.20 -37.77
C LEU A 11 -24.89 -7.10 -36.64
N VAL A 12 -24.93 -8.42 -36.82
CA VAL A 12 -24.37 -9.37 -35.85
C VAL A 12 -22.86 -9.18 -35.72
N PHE A 13 -22.17 -9.01 -36.84
CA PHE A 13 -20.73 -8.74 -36.84
C PHE A 13 -20.40 -7.43 -36.13
N ALA A 14 -21.08 -6.33 -36.48
CA ALA A 14 -20.88 -5.03 -35.86
C ALA A 14 -21.16 -5.07 -34.36
N LEU A 15 -22.20 -5.80 -33.93
CA LEU A 15 -22.50 -6.01 -32.52
C LEU A 15 -21.37 -6.77 -31.81
N GLY A 16 -20.83 -7.82 -32.44
CA GLY A 16 -19.69 -8.57 -31.92
C GLY A 16 -18.44 -7.70 -31.76
N VAL A 17 -18.12 -6.88 -32.76
CA VAL A 17 -17.00 -5.93 -32.70
C VAL A 17 -17.21 -4.89 -31.61
N ALA A 18 -18.41 -4.29 -31.54
CA ALA A 18 -18.76 -3.34 -30.50
C ALA A 18 -18.62 -3.95 -29.10
N HIS A 19 -19.04 -5.20 -28.93
CA HIS A 19 -18.92 -5.93 -27.68
C HIS A 19 -17.46 -6.22 -27.31
N ALA A 20 -16.64 -6.65 -28.27
CA ALA A 20 -15.20 -6.88 -28.05
C ALA A 20 -14.48 -5.58 -27.65
N LEU A 21 -14.78 -4.47 -28.31
CA LEU A 21 -14.25 -3.15 -27.96
C LEU A 21 -14.70 -2.72 -26.56
N PHE A 22 -15.96 -2.97 -26.21
CA PHE A 22 -16.48 -2.69 -24.89
C PHE A 22 -15.74 -3.47 -23.80
N LEU A 23 -15.51 -4.76 -23.99
CA LEU A 23 -14.75 -5.60 -23.05
C LEU A 23 -13.29 -5.12 -22.93
N LEU A 24 -12.64 -4.78 -24.04
CA LEU A 24 -11.29 -4.22 -24.02
C LEU A 24 -11.23 -2.89 -23.27
N GLY A 25 -12.22 -2.02 -23.48
CA GLY A 25 -12.34 -0.77 -22.74
C GLY A 25 -12.51 -0.98 -21.24
N GLN A 26 -13.35 -1.94 -20.83
CA GLN A 26 -13.53 -2.30 -19.42
C GLN A 26 -12.24 -2.80 -18.78
N GLU A 27 -11.50 -3.69 -19.46
CA GLU A 27 -10.25 -4.22 -18.94
C GLU A 27 -9.17 -3.14 -18.87
N GLY A 28 -9.12 -2.22 -19.85
CA GLY A 28 -8.24 -1.06 -19.82
C GLY A 28 -8.50 -0.14 -18.63
N VAL A 29 -9.77 0.18 -18.34
CA VAL A 29 -10.14 0.97 -17.16
C VAL A 29 -9.76 0.24 -15.86
N ARG A 30 -9.97 -1.08 -15.80
CA ARG A 30 -9.61 -1.90 -14.64
C ARG A 30 -8.11 -1.90 -14.40
N ALA A 31 -7.31 -2.14 -15.45
CA ALA A 31 -5.87 -2.12 -15.39
C ALA A 31 -5.34 -0.75 -14.93
N TYR A 32 -5.93 0.33 -15.45
CA TYR A 32 -5.56 1.69 -15.04
C TYR A 32 -5.85 1.96 -13.55
N ARG A 33 -7.02 1.55 -13.05
CA ARG A 33 -7.36 1.70 -11.62
C ARG A 33 -6.41 0.90 -10.73
N LEU A 34 -6.12 -0.35 -11.11
CA LEU A 34 -5.17 -1.20 -10.37
C LEU A 34 -3.76 -0.59 -10.34
N ALA A 35 -3.31 0.01 -11.45
CA ALA A 35 -2.03 0.70 -11.51
C ALA A 35 -2.00 1.92 -10.57
N GLN A 36 -3.07 2.72 -10.54
CA GLN A 36 -3.18 3.84 -9.60
C GLN A 36 -3.20 3.39 -8.14
N GLU A 37 -3.94 2.33 -7.82
CA GLU A 37 -4.00 1.77 -6.46
C GLU A 37 -2.63 1.25 -6.03
N ARG A 38 -1.91 0.54 -6.91
CA ARG A 38 -0.53 0.12 -6.63
C ARG A 38 0.39 1.29 -6.32
N ALA A 39 0.39 2.33 -7.16
CA ALA A 39 1.25 3.50 -6.95
C ALA A 39 0.96 4.17 -5.59
N ARG A 40 -0.32 4.30 -5.22
CA ARG A 40 -0.71 4.84 -3.91
C ARG A 40 -0.26 3.96 -2.74
N LEU A 41 -0.38 2.64 -2.87
CA LEU A 41 0.05 1.70 -1.84
C LEU A 41 1.57 1.66 -1.70
N GLU A 42 2.31 1.74 -2.81
CA GLU A 42 3.78 1.82 -2.81
C GLU A 42 4.27 3.10 -2.12
N GLU A 43 3.64 4.25 -2.38
CA GLU A 43 3.93 5.49 -1.66
C GLU A 43 3.62 5.38 -0.16
N ALA A 44 2.47 4.79 0.20
CA ALA A 44 2.10 4.60 1.59
C ALA A 44 3.09 3.66 2.32
N LEU A 45 3.51 2.58 1.64
CA LEU A 45 4.49 1.64 2.17
C LEU A 45 5.84 2.31 2.39
N SER A 46 6.34 3.05 1.38
CA SER A 46 7.60 3.80 1.47
C SER A 46 7.62 4.77 2.67
N ARG A 47 6.52 5.51 2.89
CA ARG A 47 6.39 6.41 4.05
C ARG A 47 6.36 5.64 5.37
N ALA A 48 5.65 4.51 5.44
CA ALA A 48 5.60 3.69 6.63
C ALA A 48 6.98 3.08 6.96
N GLU A 49 7.70 2.61 5.95
CA GLU A 49 9.06 2.08 6.09
C GLU A 49 10.03 3.17 6.58
N ALA A 50 9.97 4.37 6.00
CA ALA A 50 10.76 5.51 6.47
C ALA A 50 10.46 5.83 7.95
N ARG A 51 9.17 5.85 8.33
CA ARG A 51 8.78 6.11 9.72
C ARG A 51 9.27 5.02 10.68
N VAL A 52 9.22 3.76 10.25
CA VAL A 52 9.78 2.66 11.04
C VAL A 52 11.29 2.78 11.17
N ALA A 53 12.00 3.19 10.11
CA ALA A 53 13.44 3.41 10.16
C ALA A 53 13.81 4.55 11.12
N GLU A 54 13.09 5.68 11.08
CA GLU A 54 13.23 6.78 12.04
C GLU A 54 13.01 6.30 13.47
N LEU A 55 11.90 5.63 13.75
CA LEU A 55 11.59 5.13 15.09
C LEU A 55 12.62 4.10 15.57
N LYS A 56 13.15 3.27 14.68
CA LYS A 56 14.24 2.34 15.02
C LYS A 56 15.53 3.08 15.35
N ALA A 57 15.85 4.18 14.64
CA ALA A 57 17.00 5.01 14.95
C ALA A 57 16.83 5.74 16.29
N GLU A 58 15.64 6.30 16.55
CA GLU A 58 15.27 6.88 17.84
C GLU A 58 15.36 5.85 18.96
N LEU A 59 14.84 4.63 18.74
CA LEU A 59 14.92 3.54 19.71
C LEU A 59 16.36 3.08 19.94
N ALA A 60 17.19 2.98 18.90
CA ALA A 60 18.59 2.64 19.03
C ALA A 60 19.36 3.71 19.82
N ALA A 61 19.07 4.99 19.58
CA ALA A 61 19.61 6.08 20.37
C ALA A 61 19.10 6.06 21.82
N ALA A 62 17.85 5.68 22.03
CA ALA A 62 17.24 5.54 23.36
C ALA A 62 17.65 4.26 24.09
N GLN A 63 18.20 3.25 23.40
CA GLN A 63 18.70 2.00 23.96
C GLN A 63 20.05 2.15 24.68
N ASP A 64 20.60 3.36 24.80
CA ASP A 64 21.66 3.63 25.77
C ASP A 64 21.16 3.20 27.17
N PRO A 65 21.78 2.18 27.80
CA PRO A 65 21.33 1.66 29.09
C PRO A 65 21.25 2.75 30.16
N ALA A 66 22.12 3.76 30.09
CA ALA A 66 22.11 4.90 31.00
C ALA A 66 20.90 5.81 30.79
N HIS A 67 20.43 5.94 29.53
CA HIS A 67 19.27 6.75 29.18
C HIS A 67 17.96 6.06 29.58
N LEU A 68 17.86 4.73 29.42
CA LEU A 68 16.73 3.93 29.90
C LEU A 68 16.63 3.95 31.43
N GLU A 69 17.74 3.86 32.15
CA GLU A 69 17.77 3.98 33.61
C GLU A 69 17.34 5.38 34.06
N ALA A 70 17.82 6.42 33.39
CA ALA A 70 17.45 7.81 33.67
C ALA A 70 15.97 8.09 33.39
N LEU A 71 15.41 7.53 32.31
CA LEU A 71 13.99 7.66 31.96
C LEU A 71 13.11 6.90 32.96
N ALA A 72 13.50 5.68 33.35
CA ALA A 72 12.79 4.88 34.34
C ALA A 72 12.76 5.56 35.73
N ARG A 73 13.87 6.18 36.15
CA ARG A 73 13.92 7.00 37.37
C ARG A 73 13.06 8.27 37.27
N ARG A 74 13.05 8.95 36.12
CA ARG A 74 12.20 10.14 35.89
C ARG A 74 10.70 9.84 35.88
N LEU A 75 10.31 8.66 35.39
CA LEU A 75 8.92 8.20 35.41
C LEU A 75 8.49 7.61 36.77
N GLY A 76 9.40 7.58 37.76
CA GLY A 76 9.13 7.01 39.09
C GLY A 76 8.99 5.49 39.10
N LEU A 77 9.38 4.82 38.02
CA LEU A 77 9.31 3.37 37.86
C LEU A 77 10.40 2.62 38.63
N VAL A 78 11.46 3.32 39.06
CA VAL A 78 12.59 2.76 39.83
C VAL A 78 12.88 3.67 41.02
N ARG A 79 12.93 3.13 42.24
CA ARG A 79 13.26 3.92 43.44
C ARG A 79 14.76 4.28 43.45
N PRO A 80 15.19 5.37 44.10
CA PRO A 80 16.59 5.80 44.11
C PRO A 80 17.59 4.71 44.53
N GLU A 81 17.15 3.77 45.35
CA GLU A 81 17.93 2.68 45.95
C GLU A 81 17.93 1.37 45.13
N GLU A 82 17.10 1.27 44.08
CA GLU A 82 17.05 0.08 43.24
C GLU A 82 18.12 0.13 42.14
N THR A 83 18.95 -0.91 42.09
CA THR A 83 19.89 -1.14 40.99
C THR A 83 19.28 -2.13 40.00
N LEU A 84 19.12 -1.70 38.75
CA LEU A 84 18.71 -2.58 37.66
C LEU A 84 19.84 -3.59 37.38
N LYS A 85 19.74 -4.78 37.97
CA LYS A 85 20.68 -5.87 37.71
C LYS A 85 20.53 -6.35 36.27
N ARG A 86 21.59 -6.19 35.50
CA ARG A 86 21.76 -6.74 34.16
C ARG A 86 21.69 -8.27 34.24
N ARG A 87 20.83 -8.89 33.42
CA ARG A 87 20.85 -10.34 33.16
C ARG A 87 21.50 -10.61 31.82
#